data_AF-A0A1H3J1Z9-F1
#
_entry.id   AF-A0A1H3J1Z9-F1
#
_cell.length_a   1.000
_cell.length_b   1.000
_cell.length_c   1.000
_cell.angle_alpha   90.00
_cell.angle_beta   90.00
_cell.angle_gamma   90.00
#
_symmetry.space_group_name_H-M   'P 1'
#
loop_
_entity.id
_entity.type
_entity.pdbx_description
1 polymer ?
#
loop_
_entity_poly.entity_id
_entity_poly.type
_entity_poly.pdbx_seq_one_letter_code
_entity_poly.pdbx_strand_id
1 'polypeptide(L)'
;MNRGGVDAILNNLLAGGSLIGIIALVGWWLAKKAVDSFTAAGEAYAKRKGENLATKEDFTQLLDQVKLTTQATEQIRTNLGHQDWSAREWKSIRQRKLEEMLAEAGAVEAFLDHHRGQLTTQQFHRVPIMPLDKFEVLAALYFPELEVPASVFAKCARDAAMTLYDFALANAEAGGLDSHLLMQQHNAGIMRARKLVVQRRAELDAAAVQVIRQIFGRPPEAPKN
;
A
#
# COMPACT_ATOMS: atom_id res chain seq x y z
N MET A 1 47.29 -57.85 -31.11
CA MET A 1 48.30 -58.92 -30.99
C MET A 1 49.05 -59.05 -32.30
N ASN A 2 50.26 -58.52 -32.39
CA ASN A 2 51.21 -58.79 -33.47
C ASN A 2 52.59 -58.88 -32.79
N ARG A 3 52.97 -60.10 -32.36
CA ARG A 3 54.17 -60.36 -31.54
C ARG A 3 55.44 -60.59 -32.39
N GLY A 4 55.34 -60.63 -33.72
CA GLY A 4 56.46 -60.98 -34.60
C GLY A 4 57.48 -59.86 -34.89
N GLY A 5 57.17 -58.59 -34.55
CA GLY A 5 58.07 -57.47 -34.86
C GLY A 5 59.22 -57.27 -33.86
N VAL A 6 59.09 -57.78 -32.64
CA VAL A 6 60.07 -57.53 -31.56
C VAL A 6 61.27 -58.47 -31.66
N ASP A 7 61.05 -59.71 -32.09
CA ASP A 7 62.11 -60.74 -32.15
C ASP A 7 63.08 -60.53 -33.32
N ALA A 8 62.64 -59.93 -34.41
CA ALA A 8 63.50 -59.59 -35.56
C ALA A 8 64.48 -58.43 -35.26
N ILE A 9 64.11 -57.52 -34.35
CA ILE A 9 64.96 -56.39 -33.95
C ILE A 9 66.08 -56.86 -32.99
N LEU A 10 65.82 -57.88 -32.17
CA LEU A 10 66.79 -58.42 -31.22
C LEU A 10 67.90 -59.24 -31.90
N ASN A 11 67.61 -59.98 -32.97
CA ASN A 11 68.61 -60.79 -33.67
C ASN A 11 69.61 -59.98 -34.51
N ASN A 12 69.24 -58.80 -35.02
CA ASN A 12 70.17 -57.92 -35.75
C ASN A 12 71.09 -57.09 -34.82
N LEU A 13 70.80 -57.02 -33.52
CA LEU A 13 71.62 -56.29 -32.55
C LEU A 13 72.82 -57.10 -32.05
N LEU A 14 72.77 -58.43 -32.15
CA LEU A 14 73.78 -59.35 -31.61
C LEU A 14 74.86 -59.80 -32.64
N ALA A 15 74.66 -59.57 -33.93
CA ALA A 15 75.58 -60.02 -34.99
C ALA A 15 76.64 -58.98 -35.41
N GLY A 16 76.61 -57.77 -34.86
CA GLY A 16 77.54 -56.70 -35.24
C GLY A 16 77.19 -55.41 -34.50
N GLY A 17 77.47 -55.40 -33.20
CA GLY A 17 77.20 -54.27 -32.30
C GLY A 17 78.05 -53.05 -32.63
N SER A 18 77.73 -52.35 -33.72
CA SER A 18 78.23 -51.00 -33.94
C SER A 18 77.76 -50.13 -32.77
N LEU A 19 78.65 -49.30 -32.22
CA LEU A 19 78.35 -48.29 -31.19
C LEU A 19 77.08 -47.47 -31.51
N ILE A 20 76.77 -47.35 -32.80
CA ILE A 20 75.59 -46.67 -33.37
C ILE A 20 74.27 -47.31 -32.92
N GLY A 21 74.19 -48.65 -32.78
CA GLY A 21 72.96 -49.35 -32.38
C GLY A 21 72.58 -49.13 -30.91
N ILE A 22 73.56 -49.08 -30.00
CA ILE A 22 73.33 -48.79 -28.58
C ILE A 22 72.92 -47.33 -28.39
N ILE A 23 73.57 -46.40 -29.10
CA ILE A 23 73.21 -44.97 -29.09
C ILE A 23 71.76 -44.77 -29.58
N ALA A 24 71.32 -45.50 -30.60
CA ALA A 24 69.94 -45.41 -31.11
C ALA A 24 68.90 -45.91 -30.08
N LEU A 25 69.16 -46.99 -29.35
CA LEU A 25 68.26 -47.50 -28.30
C LEU A 25 68.16 -46.55 -27.10
N VAL A 26 69.28 -45.98 -26.66
CA VAL A 26 69.30 -44.98 -25.58
C VAL A 26 68.58 -43.70 -26.03
N GLY A 27 68.81 -43.27 -27.28
CA GLY A 27 68.10 -42.14 -27.88
C GLY A 27 66.59 -42.35 -27.96
N TRP A 28 66.13 -43.53 -28.36
CA TRP A 28 64.70 -43.87 -28.40
C TRP A 28 64.05 -43.94 -27.01
N TRP A 29 64.75 -44.50 -26.02
CA TRP A 29 64.27 -44.52 -24.63
C TRP A 29 64.15 -43.10 -24.03
N LEU A 30 65.14 -42.25 -24.27
CA LEU A 30 65.11 -40.84 -23.85
C LEU A 30 64.01 -40.05 -24.57
N ALA A 31 63.81 -40.26 -25.88
CA ALA A 31 62.72 -39.65 -26.63
C ALA A 31 61.35 -40.09 -26.10
N LYS A 32 61.17 -41.37 -25.80
CA LYS A 32 59.92 -41.88 -25.20
C LYS A 32 59.67 -41.27 -23.81
N LYS A 33 60.69 -41.21 -22.95
CA LYS A 33 60.61 -40.56 -21.63
C LYS A 33 60.28 -39.07 -21.72
N ALA A 34 60.79 -38.37 -22.73
CA ALA A 34 60.44 -36.97 -22.99
C ALA A 34 58.97 -36.82 -23.44
N VAL A 35 58.49 -37.68 -24.33
CA VAL A 35 57.07 -37.69 -24.74
C VAL A 35 56.15 -38.02 -23.56
N ASP A 36 56.52 -38.99 -22.72
CA ASP A 36 55.76 -39.38 -21.52
C ASP A 36 55.71 -38.24 -20.47
N SER A 37 56.78 -37.46 -20.32
CA SER A 37 56.80 -36.32 -19.39
C SER A 37 56.02 -35.10 -19.92
N PHE A 38 56.04 -34.85 -21.23
CA PHE A 38 55.23 -33.80 -21.85
C PHE A 38 53.73 -34.14 -21.84
N THR A 39 53.36 -35.40 -22.03
CA THR A 39 51.96 -35.85 -21.94
C THR A 39 51.43 -35.76 -20.50
N ALA A 40 52.21 -36.21 -19.51
CA ALA A 40 51.83 -36.08 -18.10
C ALA A 40 51.74 -34.62 -17.61
N ALA A 41 52.65 -33.74 -18.04
CA ALA A 41 52.59 -32.31 -17.72
C ALA A 41 51.38 -31.62 -18.40
N GLY A 42 51.05 -32.03 -19.62
CA GLY A 42 49.87 -31.57 -20.36
C GLY A 42 48.56 -31.95 -19.68
N GLU A 43 48.44 -33.20 -19.20
CA GLU A 43 47.25 -33.67 -18.47
C GLU A 43 47.04 -32.92 -17.15
N ALA A 44 48.10 -32.72 -16.36
CA ALA A 44 48.02 -31.98 -15.10
C ALA A 44 47.62 -30.51 -15.31
N TYR A 45 48.13 -29.88 -16.38
CA TYR A 45 47.77 -28.51 -16.74
C TYR A 45 46.33 -28.42 -17.26
N ALA A 46 45.92 -29.33 -18.15
CA ALA A 46 44.55 -29.40 -18.68
C ALA A 46 43.54 -29.63 -17.56
N LYS A 47 43.85 -30.52 -16.60
CA LYS A 47 43.02 -30.78 -15.42
C LYS A 47 42.85 -29.54 -14.55
N ARG A 48 43.94 -28.86 -14.19
CA ARG A 48 43.87 -27.60 -13.41
C ARG A 48 43.10 -26.50 -14.14
N LYS A 49 43.27 -26.38 -15.46
CA LYS A 49 42.52 -25.40 -16.25
C LYS A 49 41.03 -25.74 -16.30
N GLY A 50 40.68 -27.02 -16.40
CA GLY A 50 39.30 -27.51 -16.28
C GLY A 50 38.68 -27.24 -14.91
N GLU A 51 39.39 -27.56 -13.83
CA GLU A 51 38.98 -27.28 -12.44
C GLU A 51 38.77 -25.78 -12.20
N ASN A 52 39.68 -24.93 -12.68
CA ASN A 52 39.54 -23.48 -12.58
C ASN A 52 38.37 -22.94 -13.41
N LEU A 53 38.06 -23.56 -14.56
CA LEU A 53 36.95 -23.14 -15.41
C LEU A 53 35.61 -23.53 -14.78
N ALA A 54 35.49 -24.77 -14.27
CA ALA A 54 34.32 -25.22 -13.51
C ALA A 54 34.08 -24.35 -12.27
N THR A 55 35.14 -24.06 -11.51
CA THR A 55 35.05 -23.18 -10.33
C THR A 55 34.56 -21.78 -10.69
N LYS A 56 35.00 -21.22 -11.82
CA LYS A 56 34.52 -19.91 -12.30
C LYS A 56 33.06 -19.94 -12.71
N GLU A 57 32.62 -21.04 -13.33
CA GLU A 57 31.23 -21.23 -13.72
C GLU A 57 30.33 -21.29 -12.47
N ASP A 58 30.71 -22.11 -11.47
CA ASP A 58 29.99 -22.20 -10.19
C ASP A 58 29.91 -20.85 -9.47
N PHE A 59 31.01 -20.09 -9.44
CA PHE A 59 31.01 -18.74 -8.86
C PHE A 59 30.09 -17.77 -9.60
N THR A 60 30.00 -17.88 -10.92
CA THR A 60 29.13 -17.02 -11.73
C THR A 60 27.67 -17.35 -11.46
N GLN A 61 27.31 -18.64 -11.41
CA GLN A 61 25.96 -19.09 -11.07
C GLN A 61 25.55 -18.65 -9.65
N LEU A 62 26.45 -18.78 -8.67
CA LEU A 62 26.21 -18.30 -7.30
C LEU A 62 26.02 -16.78 -7.25
N LEU A 63 26.87 -16.02 -7.96
CA LEU A 63 26.73 -14.56 -8.05
C LEU A 63 25.39 -14.17 -8.65
N ASP A 64 24.96 -14.83 -9.72
CA ASP A 64 23.69 -14.55 -10.38
C ASP A 64 22.50 -14.92 -9.49
N GLN A 65 22.58 -16.03 -8.76
CA GLN A 65 21.57 -16.38 -7.76
C GLN A 65 21.47 -15.31 -6.66
N VAL A 66 22.60 -14.85 -6.11
CA VAL A 66 22.62 -13.79 -5.08
C VAL A 66 22.03 -12.48 -5.62
N LYS A 67 22.35 -12.11 -6.86
CA LYS A 67 21.75 -10.94 -7.51
C LYS A 67 20.24 -11.09 -7.66
N LEU A 68 19.78 -12.23 -8.14
CA LEU A 68 18.35 -12.51 -8.31
C LEU A 68 17.61 -12.46 -6.97
N THR A 69 18.16 -13.07 -5.91
CA THR A 69 17.55 -13.01 -4.57
C THR A 69 17.55 -11.60 -3.99
N THR A 70 18.60 -10.82 -4.24
CA THR A 70 18.67 -9.41 -3.79
C THR A 70 17.62 -8.57 -4.52
N GLN A 71 17.52 -8.70 -5.85
CA GLN A 71 16.51 -8.01 -6.64
C GLN A 71 15.09 -8.40 -6.21
N ALA A 72 14.82 -9.68 -5.98
CA ALA A 72 13.53 -10.14 -5.48
C ALA A 72 13.21 -9.56 -4.09
N THR A 73 14.20 -9.51 -3.19
CA THR A 73 14.04 -8.96 -1.84
C THR A 73 13.77 -7.46 -1.86
N GLU A 74 14.49 -6.70 -2.68
CA GLU A 74 14.26 -5.26 -2.85
C GLU A 74 12.87 -5.00 -3.45
N GLN A 75 12.46 -5.78 -4.46
CA GLN A 75 11.11 -5.65 -5.02
C GLN A 75 10.02 -5.92 -3.97
N ILE A 76 10.18 -6.97 -3.15
CA ILE A 76 9.25 -7.28 -2.05
C ILE A 76 9.22 -6.13 -1.05
N ARG A 77 10.39 -5.60 -0.67
CA ARG A 77 10.51 -4.48 0.27
C ARG A 77 9.84 -3.22 -0.26
N THR A 78 10.06 -2.89 -1.54
CA THR A 78 9.40 -1.74 -2.19
C THR A 78 7.89 -1.93 -2.25
N ASN A 79 7.41 -3.13 -2.60
CA ASN A 79 5.98 -3.44 -2.66
C ASN A 79 5.32 -3.34 -1.27
N LEU A 80 5.94 -3.90 -0.23
CA LEU A 80 5.45 -3.79 1.14
C LEU A 80 5.44 -2.33 1.61
N GLY A 81 6.50 -1.57 1.30
CA GLY A 81 6.58 -0.14 1.61
C GLY A 81 5.44 0.67 0.97
N HIS A 82 5.09 0.39 -0.29
CA HIS A 82 3.97 1.05 -0.98
C HIS A 82 2.61 0.65 -0.39
N GLN A 83 2.43 -0.61 -0.01
CA GLN A 83 1.19 -1.08 0.63
C GLN A 83 1.00 -0.43 2.00
N ASP A 84 2.04 -0.42 2.83
CA ASP A 84 1.99 0.24 4.15
C ASP A 84 1.75 1.74 4.03
N TRP A 85 2.41 2.40 3.08
CA TRP A 85 2.23 3.82 2.82
C TRP A 85 0.81 4.14 2.36
N SER A 86 0.28 3.41 1.36
CA SER A 86 -1.08 3.62 0.85
C SER A 86 -2.15 3.35 1.92
N ALA A 87 -1.95 2.33 2.77
CA ALA A 87 -2.83 2.07 3.90
C ALA A 87 -2.82 3.20 4.94
N ARG A 88 -1.64 3.76 5.26
CA ARG A 88 -1.53 4.91 6.18
C ARG A 88 -2.16 6.17 5.59
N GLU A 89 -1.91 6.44 4.31
CA GLU A 89 -2.45 7.59 3.61
C GLU A 89 -3.98 7.51 3.53
N TRP A 90 -4.51 6.34 3.20
CA TRP A 90 -5.96 6.10 3.19
C TRP A 90 -6.60 6.38 4.56
N LYS A 91 -6.00 5.91 5.66
CA LYS A 91 -6.47 6.19 7.03
C LYS A 91 -6.46 7.69 7.34
N SER A 92 -5.38 8.39 6.97
CA SER A 92 -5.23 9.84 7.14
C SER A 92 -6.31 10.63 6.39
N ILE A 93 -6.57 10.27 5.12
CA ILE A 93 -7.61 10.90 4.31
C ILE A 93 -8.99 10.66 4.92
N ARG A 94 -9.32 9.43 5.30
CA ARG A 94 -10.62 9.12 5.92
C ARG A 94 -10.81 9.85 7.24
N GLN A 95 -9.79 9.93 8.10
CA GLN A 95 -9.90 10.70 9.35
C GLN A 95 -10.24 12.16 9.06
N ARG A 96 -9.47 12.82 8.19
CA ARG A 96 -9.67 14.23 7.86
C ARG A 96 -11.05 14.50 7.25
N LYS A 97 -11.51 13.60 6.37
CA LYS A 97 -12.83 13.71 5.74
C LYS A 97 -13.97 13.49 6.72
N LEU A 98 -13.76 12.66 7.75
CA LEU A 98 -14.74 12.45 8.80
C LEU A 98 -14.86 13.70 9.68
N GLU A 99 -13.73 14.27 10.09
CA GLU A 99 -13.68 15.54 10.83
C GLU A 99 -14.38 16.66 10.05
N GLU A 100 -14.09 16.76 8.75
CA GLU A 100 -14.74 17.73 7.85
C GLU A 100 -16.26 17.51 7.79
N MET A 101 -16.71 16.27 7.59
CA MET A 101 -18.14 15.94 7.54
C MET A 101 -18.85 16.27 8.86
N LEU A 102 -18.21 15.97 10.00
CA LEU A 102 -18.76 16.29 11.31
C LEU A 102 -18.80 17.80 11.56
N ALA A 103 -17.83 18.56 11.08
CA ALA A 103 -17.84 20.02 11.14
C ALA A 103 -19.00 20.62 10.31
N GLU A 104 -19.24 20.12 9.10
CA GLU A 104 -20.37 20.58 8.26
C GLU A 104 -21.72 20.33 8.94
N ALA A 105 -21.93 19.17 9.55
CA ALA A 105 -23.17 18.92 10.26
C ALA A 105 -23.32 19.79 11.54
N GLY A 106 -22.21 20.22 12.17
CA GLY A 106 -22.25 21.27 13.19
C GLY A 106 -22.61 22.65 12.61
N ALA A 107 -22.13 22.97 11.42
CA ALA A 107 -22.49 24.20 10.70
C ALA A 107 -23.99 24.24 10.34
N VAL A 108 -24.61 23.10 10.06
CA VAL A 108 -26.07 22.99 9.86
C VAL A 108 -26.84 23.38 11.12
N GLU A 109 -26.43 22.92 12.31
CA GLU A 109 -27.07 23.32 13.57
C GLU A 109 -26.93 24.83 13.84
N ALA A 110 -25.71 25.36 13.64
CA ALA A 110 -25.44 26.78 13.77
C ALA A 110 -26.28 27.62 12.80
N PHE A 111 -26.46 27.14 11.57
CA PHE A 111 -27.34 27.76 10.58
C PHE A 111 -28.79 27.81 11.07
N LEU A 112 -29.34 26.69 11.57
CA LEU A 112 -30.72 26.63 12.07
C LEU A 112 -30.93 27.57 13.27
N ASP A 113 -29.97 27.63 14.18
CA ASP A 113 -30.01 28.52 15.34
C ASP A 113 -29.92 29.99 14.93
N HIS A 114 -29.04 30.33 13.99
CA HIS A 114 -28.92 31.67 13.44
C HIS A 114 -30.20 32.10 12.72
N HIS A 115 -30.76 31.23 11.87
CA HIS A 115 -31.98 31.52 11.12
C HIS A 115 -33.18 31.73 12.04
N ARG A 116 -33.34 30.89 13.08
CA ARG A 116 -34.34 31.12 14.14
C ARG A 116 -34.14 32.46 14.86
N GLY A 117 -32.89 32.83 15.13
CA GLY A 117 -32.55 34.12 15.73
C GLY A 117 -33.02 35.30 14.86
N GLN A 118 -32.73 35.26 13.56
CA GLN A 118 -33.16 36.28 12.59
C GLN A 118 -34.68 36.44 12.54
N LEU A 119 -35.42 35.33 12.60
CA LEU A 119 -36.88 35.32 12.62
C LEU A 119 -37.45 35.98 13.88
N THR A 120 -36.73 35.91 15.00
CA THR A 120 -37.13 36.54 16.26
C THR A 120 -36.82 38.04 16.26
N THR A 121 -35.71 38.46 15.65
CA THR A 121 -35.28 39.87 15.62
C THR A 121 -35.83 40.67 14.45
N GLN A 122 -36.61 40.05 13.56
CA GLN A 122 -37.11 40.63 12.30
C GLN A 122 -35.99 41.16 11.38
N GLN A 123 -34.76 40.69 11.57
CA GLN A 123 -33.62 41.08 10.75
C GLN A 123 -33.48 40.14 9.56
N PHE A 124 -34.32 40.34 8.54
CA PHE A 124 -34.27 39.58 7.29
C PHE A 124 -33.07 40.03 6.44
N HIS A 125 -31.89 39.58 6.82
CA HIS A 125 -30.74 39.57 5.93
C HIS A 125 -30.91 38.43 4.93
N ARG A 126 -30.14 38.44 3.83
CA ARG A 126 -30.17 37.38 2.82
C ARG A 126 -30.14 36.01 3.50
N VAL A 127 -31.11 35.16 3.16
CA VAL A 127 -31.21 33.81 3.70
C VAL A 127 -29.92 33.05 3.33
N PRO A 128 -29.13 32.60 4.32
CA PRO A 128 -27.92 31.85 4.01
C PRO A 128 -28.29 30.52 3.35
N ILE A 129 -27.42 30.01 2.49
CA ILE A 129 -27.59 28.67 1.92
C ILE A 129 -27.24 27.66 3.02
N MET A 130 -28.11 26.67 3.24
CA MET A 130 -27.85 25.61 4.21
C MET A 130 -26.62 24.78 3.76
N PRO A 131 -25.63 24.53 4.63
CA PRO A 131 -24.40 23.82 4.26
C PRO A 131 -24.59 22.29 4.19
N LEU A 132 -25.65 21.80 3.55
CA LEU A 132 -25.99 20.37 3.53
C LEU A 132 -25.37 19.61 2.35
N ASP A 133 -25.20 20.27 1.21
CA ASP A 133 -24.71 19.61 -0.01
C ASP A 133 -23.32 19.00 0.18
N LYS A 134 -22.42 19.75 0.81
CA LYS A 134 -21.06 19.29 1.11
C LYS A 134 -21.07 18.12 2.10
N PHE A 135 -21.93 18.17 3.11
CA PHE A 135 -22.10 17.09 4.08
C PHE A 135 -22.52 15.79 3.38
N GLU A 136 -23.52 15.84 2.50
CA GLU A 136 -24.02 14.65 1.80
C GLU A 136 -23.00 14.07 0.83
N VAL A 137 -22.25 14.91 0.12
CA VAL A 137 -21.16 14.46 -0.76
C VAL A 137 -20.06 13.75 0.03
N LEU A 138 -19.67 14.30 1.19
CA LEU A 138 -18.66 13.67 2.05
C LEU A 138 -19.14 12.32 2.57
N ALA A 139 -20.39 12.23 3.04
CA ALA A 139 -20.98 10.98 3.52
C ALA A 139 -21.03 9.92 2.41
N ALA A 140 -21.55 10.26 1.23
CA ALA A 140 -21.70 9.32 0.13
C ALA A 140 -20.37 8.83 -0.45
N LEU A 141 -19.36 9.70 -0.56
CA LEU A 141 -18.08 9.34 -1.17
C LEU A 141 -17.13 8.61 -0.22
N TYR A 142 -17.07 9.01 1.04
CA TYR A 142 -16.04 8.54 1.98
C TYR A 142 -16.55 7.62 3.08
N PHE A 143 -17.86 7.63 3.37
CA PHE A 143 -18.44 6.92 4.52
C PHE A 143 -19.78 6.24 4.19
N PRO A 144 -19.81 5.28 3.25
CA PRO A 144 -21.02 4.52 2.95
C PRO A 144 -21.58 3.79 4.18
N GLU A 145 -20.75 3.42 5.15
CA GLU A 145 -21.22 2.83 6.41
C GLU A 145 -22.00 3.81 7.30
N LEU A 146 -21.93 5.12 7.03
CA LEU A 146 -22.70 6.17 7.70
C LEU A 146 -23.88 6.67 6.86
N GLU A 147 -24.19 6.05 5.71
CA GLU A 147 -25.26 6.50 4.81
C GLU A 147 -26.60 6.65 5.52
N VAL A 148 -26.99 5.65 6.32
CA VAL A 148 -28.26 5.66 7.05
C VAL A 148 -28.33 6.79 8.09
N PRO A 149 -27.41 6.89 9.08
CA PRO A 149 -27.47 7.98 10.06
C PRO A 149 -27.28 9.37 9.40
N ALA A 150 -26.45 9.48 8.36
CA ALA A 150 -26.24 10.75 7.66
C ALA A 150 -27.50 11.20 6.89
N SER A 151 -28.15 10.31 6.16
CA SER A 151 -29.39 10.63 5.42
C SER A 151 -30.55 10.97 6.36
N VAL A 152 -30.68 10.27 7.50
CA VAL A 152 -31.69 10.58 8.52
C VAL A 152 -31.43 11.96 9.13
N PHE A 153 -30.18 12.29 9.48
CA PHE A 153 -29.80 13.62 9.95
C PHE A 153 -30.13 14.69 8.89
N ALA A 154 -29.70 14.50 7.65
CA ALA A 154 -29.93 15.44 6.56
C ALA A 154 -31.41 15.69 6.29
N LYS A 155 -32.23 14.63 6.32
CA LYS A 155 -33.69 14.74 6.23
C LYS A 155 -34.27 15.59 7.37
N CYS A 156 -33.92 15.28 8.62
CA CYS A 156 -34.40 16.06 9.77
C CYS A 156 -33.97 17.52 9.71
N ALA A 157 -32.75 17.80 9.21
CA ALA A 157 -32.27 19.17 9.02
C ALA A 157 -33.10 19.94 7.98
N ARG A 158 -33.42 19.31 6.84
CA ARG A 158 -34.32 19.89 5.82
C ARG A 158 -35.72 20.13 6.37
N ASP A 159 -36.30 19.15 7.07
CA ASP A 159 -37.63 19.28 7.68
C ASP A 159 -37.67 20.44 8.70
N ALA A 160 -36.59 20.62 9.48
CA ALA A 160 -36.45 21.75 10.40
C ALA A 160 -36.32 23.09 9.66
N ALA A 161 -35.57 23.15 8.56
CA ALA A 161 -35.48 24.33 7.72
C ALA A 161 -36.85 24.73 7.14
N MET A 162 -37.57 23.75 6.59
CA MET A 162 -38.91 23.96 6.04
C MET A 162 -39.87 24.49 7.10
N THR A 163 -39.81 23.95 8.32
CA THR A 163 -40.62 24.46 9.44
C THR A 163 -40.32 25.95 9.74
N LEU A 164 -39.06 26.37 9.64
CA LEU A 164 -38.68 27.78 9.81
C LEU A 164 -39.15 28.65 8.62
N TYR A 165 -39.10 28.13 7.39
CA TYR A 165 -39.63 28.81 6.21
C TYR A 165 -41.14 28.98 6.26
N ASP A 166 -41.88 27.96 6.66
CA ASP A 166 -43.34 28.03 6.81
C ASP A 166 -43.72 29.10 7.83
N PHE A 167 -42.98 29.19 8.94
CA PHE A 167 -43.14 30.28 9.90
C PHE A 167 -42.83 31.64 9.29
N ALA A 168 -41.72 31.78 8.56
CA ALA A 168 -41.34 33.03 7.92
C ALA A 168 -42.40 33.52 6.93
N LEU A 169 -42.99 32.60 6.16
CA LEU A 169 -44.06 32.88 5.22
C LEU A 169 -45.34 33.32 5.94
N ALA A 170 -45.79 32.58 6.96
CA ALA A 170 -46.96 32.95 7.76
C ALA A 170 -46.79 34.32 8.42
N ASN A 171 -45.58 34.64 8.90
CA ASN A 171 -45.27 35.95 9.47
C ASN A 171 -45.29 37.08 8.44
N ALA A 172 -44.83 36.82 7.22
CA ALA A 172 -44.91 37.78 6.12
C ALA A 172 -46.36 38.03 5.69
N GLU A 173 -47.19 36.98 5.62
CA GLU A 173 -48.63 37.07 5.30
C GLU A 173 -49.42 37.86 6.34
N ALA A 174 -49.05 37.75 7.62
CA ALA A 174 -49.62 38.55 8.70
C ALA A 174 -49.13 40.02 8.72
N GLY A 175 -48.35 40.45 7.73
CA GLY A 175 -47.80 41.81 7.63
C GLY A 175 -46.79 42.15 8.72
N GLY A 176 -46.22 41.16 9.42
CA GLY A 176 -45.23 41.35 10.49
C GLY A 176 -45.74 42.04 11.76
N LEU A 177 -47.05 42.30 11.87
CA LEU A 177 -47.63 43.09 12.97
C LEU A 177 -47.67 42.33 14.31
N ASP A 178 -47.63 40.99 14.30
CA ASP A 178 -47.67 40.18 15.52
C ASP A 178 -46.74 38.95 15.46
N SER A 179 -45.47 39.18 15.11
CA SER A 179 -44.46 38.11 15.03
C SER A 179 -44.28 37.35 16.33
N HIS A 180 -44.53 37.99 17.47
CA HIS A 180 -44.38 37.35 18.78
C HIS A 180 -45.51 36.34 19.06
N LEU A 181 -46.77 36.69 18.78
CA LEU A 181 -47.89 35.75 18.93
C LEU A 181 -47.76 34.57 17.96
N LEU A 182 -47.40 34.85 16.70
CA LEU A 182 -47.13 33.79 15.72
C LEU A 182 -45.98 32.89 16.18
N MET A 183 -44.89 33.47 16.71
CA MET A 183 -43.79 32.67 17.25
C MET A 183 -44.29 31.78 18.38
N GLN A 184 -45.11 32.28 19.32
CA GLN A 184 -45.68 31.45 20.38
C GLN A 184 -46.51 30.27 19.84
N GLN A 185 -47.29 30.49 18.77
CA GLN A 185 -48.09 29.45 18.12
C GLN A 185 -47.21 28.37 17.45
N HIS A 186 -46.14 28.78 16.78
CA HIS A 186 -45.27 27.87 16.02
C HIS A 186 -44.07 27.32 16.83
N ASN A 187 -43.74 27.90 17.99
CA ASN A 187 -42.54 27.58 18.77
C ASN A 187 -42.47 26.11 19.15
N ALA A 188 -43.60 25.47 19.48
CA ALA A 188 -43.63 24.05 19.82
C ALA A 188 -43.17 23.16 18.64
N GLY A 189 -43.56 23.52 17.40
CA GLY A 189 -43.14 22.83 16.19
C GLY A 189 -41.66 23.03 15.89
N ILE A 190 -41.20 24.29 15.93
CA ILE A 190 -39.79 24.66 15.71
C ILE A 190 -38.87 23.96 16.72
N MET A 191 -39.22 24.00 18.01
CA MET A 191 -38.44 23.35 19.07
C MET A 191 -38.42 21.83 18.93
N ARG A 192 -39.53 21.22 18.49
CA ARG A 192 -39.57 19.78 18.20
C ARG A 192 -38.66 19.41 17.05
N ALA A 193 -38.72 20.15 15.94
CA ALA A 193 -37.86 19.91 14.78
C ALA A 193 -36.37 20.06 15.13
N ARG A 194 -36.02 21.13 15.87
CA ARG A 194 -34.65 21.34 16.37
C ARG A 194 -34.18 20.20 17.28
N LYS A 195 -35.03 19.76 18.21
CA LYS A 195 -34.70 18.64 19.11
C LYS A 195 -34.41 17.36 18.34
N LEU A 196 -35.16 17.09 17.27
CA LEU A 196 -34.91 15.94 16.40
C LEU A 196 -33.56 16.05 15.68
N VAL A 197 -33.21 17.23 15.15
CA VAL A 197 -31.89 17.44 14.51
C VAL A 197 -30.75 17.13 15.49
N VAL A 198 -30.80 17.69 16.70
CA VAL A 198 -29.77 17.46 17.74
C VAL A 198 -29.70 15.98 18.13
N GLN A 199 -30.84 15.31 18.25
CA GLN A 199 -30.87 13.88 18.54
C GLN A 199 -30.22 13.07 17.42
N ARG A 200 -30.56 13.34 16.15
CA ARG A 200 -29.97 12.65 15.01
C ARG A 200 -28.50 12.97 14.83
N ARG A 201 -28.06 14.17 15.22
CA ARG A 201 -26.64 14.51 15.27
C ARG A 201 -25.90 13.65 16.30
N ALA A 202 -26.44 13.49 17.50
CA ALA A 202 -25.82 12.64 18.52
C ALA A 202 -25.72 11.17 18.08
N GLU A 203 -26.73 10.66 17.37
CA GLU A 203 -26.71 9.31 16.77
C GLU A 203 -25.63 9.19 15.67
N LEU A 204 -25.51 10.21 14.81
CA LEU A 204 -24.45 10.30 13.80
C LEU A 204 -23.05 10.34 14.44
N ASP A 205 -22.85 11.13 15.49
CA ASP A 205 -21.58 11.22 16.22
C ASP A 205 -21.22 9.88 16.86
N ALA A 206 -22.19 9.19 17.46
CA ALA A 206 -21.99 7.86 18.02
C ALA A 206 -21.58 6.83 16.95
N ALA A 207 -22.18 6.90 15.75
CA ALA A 207 -21.81 6.05 14.61
C ALA A 207 -20.41 6.41 14.07
N ALA A 208 -20.08 7.70 13.97
CA ALA A 208 -18.76 8.17 13.53
C ALA A 208 -17.64 7.68 14.46
N VAL A 209 -17.88 7.61 15.78
CA VAL A 209 -16.93 7.03 16.74
C VAL A 209 -16.65 5.55 16.43
N GLN A 210 -17.65 4.78 15.99
CA GLN A 210 -17.42 3.39 15.58
C GLN A 210 -16.57 3.30 14.31
N VAL A 211 -16.78 4.21 13.35
CA VAL A 211 -15.96 4.29 12.13
C VAL A 211 -14.51 4.62 12.45
N ILE A 212 -14.25 5.56 13.37
CA ILE A 212 -12.89 5.87 13.83
C ILE A 212 -12.22 4.62 14.41
N ARG A 213 -12.94 3.87 15.26
CA ARG A 213 -12.43 2.61 15.82
C ARG A 213 -12.12 1.56 14.74
N GLN A 214 -12.90 1.51 13.67
CA GLN A 214 -12.63 0.62 12.55
C GLN A 214 -11.41 1.07 11.72
N ILE A 215 -11.23 2.37 11.51
CA ILE A 215 -10.09 2.94 10.76
C ILE A 215 -8.76 2.69 11.49
N PHE A 216 -8.72 2.95 12.79
CA PHE A 216 -7.49 2.88 13.59
C PHE A 216 -7.28 1.55 14.29
N GLY A 217 -8.31 0.70 14.35
CA GLY A 217 -8.30 -0.52 15.14
C GLY A 217 -8.45 -0.24 16.64
N ARG A 218 -8.14 -1.24 17.46
CA ARG A 218 -8.11 -1.06 18.92
C ARG A 218 -7.03 -0.01 19.24
N PRO A 219 -7.32 1.03 20.03
CA PRO A 219 -6.28 1.96 20.47
C PRO A 219 -5.15 1.16 21.14
N PRO A 220 -3.88 1.56 20.97
CA PRO A 220 -2.78 0.89 21.63
C PRO A 220 -3.05 0.85 23.14
N GLU A 221 -2.89 -0.33 23.75
CA GLU A 221 -3.02 -0.46 25.21
C GLU A 221 -2.00 0.49 25.85
N ALA A 222 -2.46 1.29 26.83
CA ALA A 222 -1.55 2.17 27.56
C ALA A 222 -0.40 1.34 28.14
N PRO A 223 0.85 1.82 28.09
CA PRO A 223 1.97 1.09 28.68
C PRO A 223 1.65 0.79 30.15
N LYS A 224 1.76 -0.49 30.54
CA LYS A 224 1.65 -0.88 31.95
C LYS A 224 2.87 -0.31 32.66
N ASN A 225 2.65 0.74 33.46
CA ASN A 225 3.67 1.31 34.34
C ASN A 225 4.11 0.30 35.40
#